data_AF-A5GB66-F1
#
_entry.id   AF-A5GB66-F1
#
_cell.length_a   1.000
_cell.length_b   1.000
_cell.length_c   1.000
_cell.angle_alpha   90.00
_cell.angle_beta   90.00
_cell.angle_gamma   90.00
#
_symmetry.space_group_name_H-M   'P 1'
#
loop_
_entity.id
_entity.type
_entity.pdbx_description
1 polymer ?
#
loop_
_entity_poly.entity_id
_entity_poly.type
_entity_poly.pdbx_seq_one_letter_code
_entity_poly.pdbx_strand_id
1 'polypeptide(L)' 'MQSEDKNPKKHPCPDCTFCQWCSDDRCRMCLGQEECGRQKLSLAEQIELFESMQRGRKDR' A
#
# COMPACT_ATOMS: atom_id res chain seq x y z
N MET A 1 -24.90 21.90 -8.21
CA MET A 1 -23.91 20.94 -7.67
C MET A 1 -22.55 21.48 -8.05
N GLN A 2 -21.78 22.02 -7.10
CA GLN A 2 -20.42 22.49 -7.36
C GLN A 2 -19.47 21.49 -6.70
N SER A 3 -18.94 20.59 -7.50
CA SER A 3 -17.92 19.62 -7.13
C SER A 3 -16.65 20.04 -7.84
N GLU A 4 -15.67 20.58 -7.11
CA GLU A 4 -14.28 20.66 -7.53
C GLU A 4 -13.44 21.27 -6.40
N ASP A 5 -12.97 20.41 -5.49
CA ASP A 5 -11.95 20.76 -4.52
C ASP A 5 -10.63 21.02 -5.27
N LYS A 6 -10.43 22.26 -5.72
CA LYS A 6 -9.20 22.72 -6.40
C LYS A 6 -8.17 23.24 -5.39
N ASN A 7 -7.94 22.51 -4.31
CA ASN A 7 -6.75 22.77 -3.51
C ASN A 7 -5.55 22.13 -4.22
N PRO A 8 -4.45 22.86 -4.52
CA PRO A 8 -3.26 22.26 -5.09
C PRO A 8 -2.75 21.10 -4.23
N LYS A 9 -2.76 19.90 -4.79
CA LYS A 9 -2.21 18.70 -4.16
C LYS A 9 -0.74 18.55 -4.55
N LYS A 10 0.10 18.15 -3.59
CA LYS A 10 1.50 17.77 -3.83
C LYS A 10 1.61 16.61 -4.83
N HIS A 11 0.66 15.66 -4.78
CA HIS A 11 0.61 14.45 -5.60
C HIS A 11 -0.83 14.16 -6.06
N PRO A 12 -1.04 13.37 -7.14
CA PRO A 12 -2.38 13.01 -7.64
C PRO A 12 -3.01 11.88 -6.79
N CYS A 13 -3.06 12.03 -5.47
CA CYS A 13 -3.64 11.04 -4.58
C CYS A 13 -5.19 11.08 -4.62
N PRO A 14 -5.86 9.94 -4.92
CA PRO A 14 -7.32 9.86 -4.97
C PRO A 14 -7.96 10.05 -3.59
N ASP A 15 -7.37 9.46 -2.54
CA ASP A 15 -7.94 9.48 -1.18
C ASP A 15 -7.59 10.73 -0.37
N CYS A 16 -6.73 11.61 -0.88
CA CYS A 16 -6.39 12.84 -0.16
C CYS A 16 -7.44 13.91 -0.47
N THR A 17 -8.29 14.24 0.50
CA THR A 17 -9.30 15.29 0.36
C THR A 17 -8.78 16.69 0.67
N PHE A 18 -7.76 16.82 1.52
CA PHE A 18 -7.12 18.09 1.84
C PHE A 18 -5.60 17.94 1.98
N CYS A 19 -4.84 18.50 1.04
CA CYS A 19 -3.39 18.38 1.04
C CYS A 19 -2.75 19.36 2.03
N GLN A 20 -2.14 18.82 3.09
CA GLN A 20 -1.37 19.60 4.07
C GLN A 20 0.13 19.60 3.79
N TRP A 21 0.55 19.21 2.58
CA TRP A 21 1.96 19.15 2.20
C TRP A 21 2.81 18.29 3.15
N CYS A 22 2.25 17.16 3.57
CA CYS A 22 2.92 16.21 4.45
C CYS A 22 4.12 15.51 3.79
N SER A 23 4.89 14.77 4.61
CA SER A 23 5.98 13.92 4.13
C SER A 23 5.49 12.86 3.16
N ASP A 24 6.38 12.40 2.27
CA ASP A 24 6.02 11.42 1.25
C ASP A 24 5.58 10.07 1.84
N ASP A 25 6.07 9.68 3.02
CA ASP A 25 5.59 8.50 3.74
C ASP A 25 4.08 8.56 4.04
N ARG A 26 3.54 9.73 4.36
CA ARG A 26 2.09 9.90 4.55
C ARG A 26 1.34 9.86 3.23
N CYS A 27 1.92 10.42 2.16
CA CYS A 27 1.34 10.36 0.83
C CYS A 27 1.30 8.93 0.27
N ARG A 28 2.26 8.05 0.62
CA ARG A 28 2.25 6.62 0.23
C ARG A 28 0.98 5.89 0.68
N MET A 29 0.33 6.31 1.77
CA MET A 29 -0.92 5.69 2.20
C MET A 29 -2.07 5.91 1.20
N CYS A 30 -2.08 7.05 0.53
CA CYS A 30 -3.12 7.41 -0.45
C CYS A 30 -2.67 7.22 -1.91
N LEU A 31 -1.35 7.16 -2.18
CA LEU A 31 -0.79 6.93 -3.53
C LEU A 31 -0.44 5.46 -3.79
N GLY A 32 -0.14 4.69 -2.74
CA GLY A 32 0.37 3.33 -2.85
C GLY A 32 -0.71 2.27 -3.10
N GLN A 33 -1.90 2.66 -3.56
CA GLN A 33 -2.97 1.69 -3.82
C GLN A 33 -2.74 0.86 -5.09
N GLU A 34 -1.85 1.26 -5.99
CA GLU A 34 -1.48 0.43 -7.16
C GLU A 34 -0.80 -0.90 -6.73
N GLU A 35 -0.15 -0.94 -5.55
CA GLU A 35 0.51 -2.14 -5.01
C GLU A 35 -0.11 -2.67 -3.70
N CYS A 36 -1.22 -2.08 -3.26
CA CYS A 36 -2.09 -2.70 -2.24
C CYS A 36 -2.80 -3.96 -2.78
N GLY A 37 -2.58 -4.29 -4.06
CA GLY A 37 -3.02 -5.52 -4.71
C GLY A 37 -2.16 -6.75 -4.44
N ARG A 38 -1.25 -6.74 -3.45
CA ARG A 38 -0.79 -8.03 -2.91
C ARG A 38 -2.02 -8.73 -2.35
N GLN A 39 -2.54 -9.68 -3.10
CA GLN A 39 -3.61 -10.55 -2.61
C GLN A 39 -3.16 -11.05 -1.26
N LYS A 40 -3.96 -10.76 -0.24
CA LYS A 40 -3.72 -11.31 1.09
C LYS A 40 -3.75 -12.82 0.90
N LEU A 41 -2.59 -13.46 1.05
CA LEU A 41 -2.50 -14.91 1.06
C LEU A 41 -3.52 -15.42 2.09
N SER A 42 -4.27 -16.43 1.70
CA SER A 42 -5.07 -17.22 2.64
C SER A 42 -4.18 -17.78 3.75
N LEU A 43 -4.78 -18.15 4.88
CA LEU A 43 -4.03 -18.73 5.98
C LEU A 43 -3.21 -19.96 5.53
N ALA A 44 -3.77 -20.78 4.65
CA ALA A 44 -3.08 -21.94 4.08
C ALA A 44 -1.84 -21.54 3.27
N GLU A 45 -1.98 -20.57 2.37
CA GLU A 45 -0.87 -20.06 1.55
C GLU A 45 0.22 -19.40 2.40
N GLN A 46 -0.16 -18.73 3.49
CA GLN A 46 0.82 -18.16 4.45
C GLN A 46 1.62 -19.26 5.16
N ILE A 47 0.96 -20.35 5.58
CA ILE A 47 1.60 -21.51 6.23
C ILE A 47 2.59 -22.16 5.25
N GLU A 48 2.15 -22.44 4.02
CA GLU A 48 3.00 -23.06 3.00
C GLU A 48 4.24 -22.21 2.68
N LEU A 49 4.06 -20.90 2.49
CA LEU A 49 5.17 -19.97 2.25
C LEU A 49 6.17 -20.00 3.40
N PHE A 50 5.69 -19.96 4.65
CA PHE A 50 6.54 -20.03 5.84
C PHE A 50 7.35 -21.32 5.90
N GLU A 51 6.71 -22.47 5.68
CA GLU A 51 7.40 -23.77 5.66
C GLU A 51 8.43 -23.85 4.53
N SER A 52 8.13 -23.31 3.35
CA SER A 52 9.05 -23.28 2.21
C SER A 52 10.31 -22.47 2.51
N MET A 53 10.17 -21.32 3.17
CA MET A 53 11.31 -20.49 3.58
C MET A 53 12.16 -21.20 4.63
N GLN A 54 11.55 -21.99 5.53
CA GLN A 54 12.31 -22.75 6.53
C GLN A 54 13.10 -23.92 5.92
N ARG A 55 12.58 -24.56 4.86
CA ARG A 55 13.32 -25.62 4.15
C ARG A 55 14.64 -25.10 3.59
N GLY A 56 14.64 -23.92 2.95
CA GLY A 56 15.86 -23.31 2.41
C GLY A 56 16.83 -22.73 3.46
N ARG A 57 16.43 -22.63 4.73
CA ARG A 57 17.30 -22.14 5.83
C ARG A 57 17.94 -23.27 6.63
N LYS A 58 17.49 -24.52 6.48
CA LYS A 58 18.09 -25.69 7.16
C LYS A 58 19.37 -26.21 6.51
N ASP A 59 19.66 -25.77 5.29
CA ASP A 59 20.82 -26.20 4.50
C ASP A 59 21.98 -25.17 4.48
N ARG A 60 21.98 -24.17 5.38
CA ARG A 60 23.06 -23.18 5.53
C ARG A 60 23.76 -23.32 6.88
#